data_AF-A0AB73T1E3-F1
#
_entry.id   AF-A0AB73T1E3-F1
#
_cell.length_a   1.000
_cell.length_b   1.000
_cell.length_c   1.000
_cell.angle_alpha   90.00
_cell.angle_beta   90.00
_cell.angle_gamma   90.00
#
_symmetry.space_group_name_H-M   'P 1'
#
loop_
_entity.id
_entity.type
_entity.pdbx_description
1 polymer ?
#
loop_
_entity_poly.entity_id
_entity_poly.type
_entity_poly.pdbx_seq_one_letter_code
_entity_poly.pdbx_strand_id
1 'polypeptide(L)'
;MDHIKELLNLGLPSVIMILLGVLFAFQEIIRLIDWILTRFGIQSRYSLEEKTEKEMILQHEENFNRIDRTLNCLCAANREALADRINQKYKIYMRKGYIPEDEFEEFVNLHDAYNGVDGNHTGDAKFKKCMELPVLVEEDLIGEEVKNE
;
A
#
# COMPACT_ATOMS: atom_id res chain seq x y z
N MET A 1 33.41 56.44 -6.76
CA MET A 1 34.63 55.79 -6.22
C MET A 1 35.10 56.42 -4.91
N ASP A 2 34.81 57.70 -4.66
CA ASP A 2 35.24 58.39 -3.43
C ASP A 2 34.50 57.92 -2.16
N HIS A 3 33.19 57.66 -2.24
CA HIS A 3 32.42 57.10 -1.11
C HIS A 3 32.86 55.69 -0.67
N ILE A 4 33.44 54.90 -1.59
CA ILE A 4 33.96 53.56 -1.28
C ILE A 4 35.25 53.67 -0.47
N LYS A 5 36.09 54.67 -0.78
CA LYS A 5 37.33 54.95 -0.03
C LYS A 5 37.03 55.47 1.38
N GLU A 6 35.97 56.27 1.53
CA GLU A 6 35.50 56.80 2.81
C GLU A 6 34.94 55.69 3.71
N LEU A 7 34.19 54.74 3.14
CA LEU A 7 33.70 53.54 3.85
C LEU A 7 34.84 52.63 4.33
N LEU A 8 35.89 52.44 3.53
CA LEU A 8 37.06 51.62 3.91
C LEU A 8 37.97 52.29 4.95
N ASN A 9 37.81 53.60 5.16
CA ASN A 9 38.53 54.37 6.17
C ASN A 9 37.80 54.41 7.52
N LEU A 10 36.54 53.94 7.57
CA LEU A 10 35.87 53.61 8.83
C LEU A 10 36.49 52.34 9.42
N GLY A 11 36.57 52.27 10.75
CA GLY A 11 37.03 51.08 11.44
C GLY A 11 36.27 49.83 11.00
N LEU A 12 36.98 48.70 10.90
CA LEU A 12 36.45 47.37 10.55
C LEU A 12 35.05 47.03 11.13
N PRO A 13 34.73 47.28 12.42
CA PRO A 13 33.41 46.95 12.96
C PRO A 13 32.27 47.74 12.30
N SER A 14 32.50 48.99 11.92
CA SER A 14 31.47 49.83 11.30
C SER A 14 31.14 49.38 9.88
N VAL A 15 32.15 48.95 9.11
CA VAL A 15 31.96 48.41 7.75
C VAL A 15 31.13 47.13 7.78
N ILE A 16 31.41 46.24 8.75
CA ILE A 16 30.66 44.99 8.94
C ILE A 16 29.19 45.29 9.27
N MET A 17 28.92 46.25 10.16
CA MET A 17 27.54 46.63 10.53
C MET A 17 26.75 47.18 9.35
N ILE A 18 27.38 47.98 8.48
CA ILE A 18 26.72 48.51 7.27
C ILE A 18 26.42 47.36 6.29
N LEU A 19 27.37 46.46 6.07
CA LEU A 19 27.17 45.28 5.21
C LEU A 19 26.01 44.40 5.70
N LEU A 20 25.94 44.17 7.01
CA LEU A 20 24.90 43.37 7.64
C LEU A 20 23.52 44.05 7.53
N GLY A 21 23.49 45.39 7.70
CA GLY A 21 22.29 46.19 7.48
C GLY A 21 21.79 46.16 6.04
N VAL A 22 22.69 46.21 5.05
CA VAL A 22 22.33 46.12 3.63
C VAL A 22 21.79 44.73 3.28
N LEU A 23 22.38 43.67 3.82
CA LEU A 23 21.88 42.29 3.62
C LEU A 23 20.49 42.10 4.23
N PHE A 24 20.26 42.63 5.42
CA PHE A 24 18.95 42.56 6.08
C PHE A 24 17.89 43.35 5.32
N ALA A 25 18.24 44.56 4.86
CA ALA A 25 17.35 45.38 4.03
C ALA A 25 17.00 44.69 2.70
N PHE A 26 17.98 44.05 2.05
CA PHE A 26 17.78 43.31 0.80
C PHE A 26 16.82 42.12 0.99
N GLN A 27 16.96 41.38 2.09
CA GLN A 27 16.11 40.25 2.41
C GLN A 27 14.64 40.67 2.60
N GLU A 28 14.38 41.79 3.27
CA GLU A 28 13.03 42.31 3.47
C GLU A 28 12.43 42.88 2.18
N ILE A 29 13.25 43.45 1.29
CA ILE A 29 12.79 43.92 -0.03
C ILE A 29 12.29 42.76 -0.90
N ILE A 30 12.99 41.62 -0.92
CA ILE A 30 12.55 40.44 -1.69
C ILE A 30 11.17 39.96 -1.20
N ARG A 31 10.95 39.92 0.12
CA ARG A 31 9.66 39.53 0.71
C ARG A 31 8.53 40.48 0.32
N LEU A 32 8.80 41.79 0.35
CA LEU A 32 7.83 42.80 -0.05
C LEU A 32 7.47 42.70 -1.54
N ILE A 33 8.45 42.43 -2.42
CA ILE A 33 8.21 42.25 -3.85
C ILE A 33 7.35 40.99 -4.09
N ASP A 34 7.65 39.88 -3.44
CA ASP A 34 6.86 38.64 -3.58
C ASP A 34 5.42 38.83 -3.08
N TRP A 35 5.23 39.57 -1.97
CA TRP A 35 3.90 39.96 -1.48
C TRP A 35 3.15 40.89 -2.45
N ILE A 36 3.83 41.87 -3.05
CA ILE A 36 3.23 42.78 -4.04
C ILE A 36 2.82 42.00 -5.30
N LEU A 37 3.71 41.16 -5.84
CA LEU A 37 3.43 40.37 -7.04
C LEU A 37 2.24 39.43 -6.83
N THR A 38 2.17 38.77 -5.68
CA THR A 38 1.01 37.93 -5.33
C THR A 38 -0.27 38.75 -5.15
N ARG A 39 -0.21 39.99 -4.63
CA ARG A 39 -1.37 40.89 -4.52
C ARG A 39 -1.92 41.35 -5.88
N PHE A 40 -1.06 41.52 -6.88
CA PHE A 40 -1.45 41.82 -8.26
C PHE A 40 -1.90 40.58 -9.05
N GLY A 41 -1.97 39.40 -8.41
CA GLY A 41 -2.43 38.16 -9.02
C GLY A 41 -1.37 37.45 -9.88
N ILE A 42 -0.13 37.94 -9.88
CA ILE A 42 0.99 37.28 -10.53
C ILE A 42 1.55 36.28 -9.52
N GLN A 43 1.11 35.03 -9.59
CA GLN A 43 1.69 33.96 -8.79
C GLN A 43 3.13 33.73 -9.23
N SER A 44 4.07 34.08 -8.36
CA SER A 44 5.49 33.75 -8.52
C SER A 44 5.63 32.24 -8.67
N ARG A 45 6.44 31.79 -9.65
CA ARG A 45 6.66 30.37 -9.95
C ARG A 45 7.03 29.55 -8.71
N TYR A 46 7.79 30.14 -7.78
CA TYR A 46 8.16 29.51 -6.51
C TYR A 46 6.96 29.15 -5.63
N SER A 47 5.97 30.03 -5.54
CA SER A 47 4.77 29.81 -4.71
C SER A 47 3.77 28.82 -5.34
N LEU A 48 3.87 28.58 -6.65
CA LEU A 48 3.05 27.62 -7.38
C LEU A 48 3.63 26.20 -7.23
N GLU A 49 4.95 26.06 -7.39
CA GLU A 49 5.64 24.76 -7.29
C GLU A 49 5.39 24.10 -5.92
N GLU A 50 5.53 24.83 -4.82
CA GLU A 50 5.26 24.30 -3.47
C GLU A 50 3.80 23.85 -3.28
N LYS A 51 2.84 24.56 -3.89
CA LYS A 51 1.42 24.17 -3.83
C LYS A 51 1.15 22.93 -4.67
N THR A 52 1.71 22.88 -5.87
CA THR A 52 1.57 21.71 -6.74
C THR A 52 2.22 20.47 -6.12
N GLU A 53 3.36 20.61 -5.45
CA GLU A 53 3.99 19.50 -4.73
C GLU A 53 3.08 18.95 -3.62
N LYS A 54 2.50 19.84 -2.80
CA LYS A 54 1.55 19.43 -1.75
C LYS A 54 0.30 18.79 -2.35
N GLU A 55 -0.27 19.36 -3.40
CA GLU A 55 -1.43 18.80 -4.09
C GLU A 55 -1.11 17.42 -4.69
N MET A 56 0.07 17.26 -5.29
CA MET A 56 0.52 15.97 -5.82
C MET A 56 0.67 14.93 -4.71
N ILE A 57 1.23 15.29 -3.56
CA ILE A 57 1.34 14.38 -2.41
C ILE A 57 -0.04 13.96 -1.90
N LEU A 58 -0.95 14.93 -1.73
CA LEU A 58 -2.33 14.65 -1.31
C LEU A 58 -3.06 13.74 -2.31
N GLN A 59 -2.92 14.00 -3.61
CA GLN A 59 -3.49 13.14 -4.65
C GLN A 59 -2.89 11.73 -4.62
N HIS A 60 -1.58 11.60 -4.37
CA HIS A 60 -0.96 10.29 -4.21
C HIS A 60 -1.52 9.57 -2.98
N GLU A 61 -1.67 10.26 -1.85
CA GLU A 61 -2.27 9.70 -0.64
C GLU A 61 -3.71 9.23 -0.88
N GLU A 62 -4.53 10.03 -1.56
CA GLU A 62 -5.89 9.64 -1.95
C GLU A 62 -5.90 8.42 -2.89
N ASN A 63 -5.00 8.40 -3.87
CA ASN A 63 -4.86 7.26 -4.78
C ASN A 63 -4.42 5.99 -4.04
N PHE A 64 -3.46 6.09 -3.12
CA PHE A 64 -3.03 4.97 -2.28
C PHE A 64 -4.18 4.46 -1.41
N ASN A 65 -4.91 5.36 -0.75
CA ASN A 65 -6.09 5.00 0.04
C ASN A 65 -7.17 4.31 -0.81
N ARG A 66 -7.37 4.76 -2.06
CA ARG A 66 -8.32 4.11 -2.98
C ARG A 66 -7.85 2.72 -3.37
N ILE A 67 -6.57 2.56 -3.72
CA ILE A 67 -5.97 1.27 -4.08
C ILE A 67 -6.10 0.30 -2.90
N ASP A 68 -5.76 0.75 -1.69
CA ASP A 68 -5.86 -0.07 -0.48
C ASP A 68 -7.29 -0.55 -0.22
N ARG A 69 -8.29 0.34 -0.35
CA ARG A 69 -9.71 -0.05 -0.26
C ARG A 69 -10.09 -1.09 -1.31
N THR A 70 -9.67 -0.91 -2.56
CA THR A 70 -9.97 -1.87 -3.63
C THR A 70 -9.30 -3.23 -3.38
N LEU A 71 -8.05 -3.23 -2.91
CA LEU A 71 -7.34 -4.45 -2.53
C LEU A 71 -8.04 -5.17 -1.38
N ASN A 72 -8.44 -4.44 -0.33
CA ASN A 72 -9.18 -5.00 0.80
C ASN A 72 -10.52 -5.61 0.36
N CYS A 73 -11.28 -4.93 -0.51
CA CYS A 73 -12.50 -5.47 -1.08
C CYS A 73 -12.25 -6.74 -1.92
N LEU A 74 -11.19 -6.75 -2.73
CA LEU A 74 -10.82 -7.91 -3.55
C LEU A 74 -10.38 -9.10 -2.68
N CYS A 75 -9.55 -8.86 -1.65
CA CYS A 75 -9.16 -9.88 -0.69
C CYS A 75 -10.37 -10.44 0.04
N ALA A 76 -11.31 -9.59 0.48
CA ALA A 76 -12.54 -10.05 1.11
C ALA A 76 -13.40 -10.91 0.16
N ALA A 77 -13.57 -10.48 -1.09
CA ALA A 77 -14.32 -11.25 -2.09
C ALA A 77 -13.65 -12.60 -2.40
N ASN A 78 -12.33 -12.61 -2.58
CA ASN A 78 -11.56 -13.84 -2.81
C ASN A 78 -11.61 -14.76 -1.60
N ARG A 79 -11.51 -14.24 -0.38
CA ARG A 79 -11.65 -15.00 0.86
C ARG A 79 -13.00 -15.71 0.93
N GLU A 80 -14.10 -15.02 0.63
CA GLU A 80 -15.44 -15.63 0.61
C GLU A 80 -15.58 -16.68 -0.51
N ALA A 81 -15.05 -16.41 -1.70
CA ALA A 81 -15.07 -17.38 -2.82
C ALA A 81 -14.26 -18.65 -2.50
N LEU A 82 -13.07 -18.49 -1.92
CA LEU A 82 -12.23 -19.61 -1.47
C LEU A 82 -12.89 -20.38 -0.33
N ALA A 83 -13.50 -19.69 0.65
CA ALA A 83 -14.23 -20.33 1.73
C ALA A 83 -15.39 -21.20 1.21
N ASP A 84 -16.14 -20.71 0.23
CA ASP A 84 -17.21 -21.49 -0.40
C ASP A 84 -16.66 -22.73 -1.12
N ARG A 85 -15.58 -22.59 -1.89
CA ARG A 85 -14.91 -23.71 -2.56
C ARG A 85 -14.40 -24.77 -1.59
N ILE A 86 -13.72 -24.37 -0.51
CA ILE A 86 -13.27 -25.28 0.56
C ILE A 86 -14.48 -26.00 1.17
N ASN A 87 -15.57 -25.28 1.42
CA ASN A 87 -16.78 -25.86 2.00
C ASN A 87 -17.49 -26.84 1.06
N GLN A 88 -17.44 -26.62 -0.26
CA GLN A 88 -17.95 -27.55 -1.26
C GLN A 88 -17.13 -28.85 -1.26
N LYS A 89 -15.79 -28.76 -1.36
CA LYS A 89 -14.89 -29.93 -1.32
C LYS A 89 -15.04 -30.70 0.00
N TYR A 90 -15.09 -30.01 1.14
CA TYR A 90 -15.36 -30.60 2.46
C TYR A 90 -16.62 -31.48 2.47
N LYS A 91 -17.74 -30.98 1.92
CA LYS A 91 -19.01 -31.74 1.88
C LYS A 91 -18.89 -33.01 1.03
N ILE A 92 -18.08 -32.98 -0.02
CA ILE A 92 -17.83 -34.14 -0.89
C ILE A 92 -16.98 -35.17 -0.15
N TYR A 93 -15.84 -34.77 0.41
CA TYR A 93 -14.94 -35.69 1.12
C TYR A 93 -15.60 -36.31 2.36
N MET A 94 -16.39 -35.53 3.10
CA MET A 94 -17.15 -36.06 4.24
C MET A 94 -18.24 -37.05 3.83
N ARG A 95 -18.81 -36.91 2.63
CA ARG A 95 -19.78 -37.86 2.10
C ARG A 95 -19.11 -39.14 1.60
N LYS A 96 -17.95 -39.00 0.95
CA LYS A 96 -17.14 -40.12 0.43
C LYS A 96 -16.45 -40.89 1.57
N GLY A 97 -16.09 -40.22 2.66
CA GLY A 97 -15.32 -40.79 3.77
C GLY A 97 -13.81 -40.90 3.50
N TYR A 98 -13.33 -40.34 2.39
CA TYR A 98 -11.93 -40.30 1.99
C TYR A 98 -11.64 -39.05 1.14
N ILE A 99 -10.36 -38.72 0.99
CA ILE A 99 -9.88 -37.70 0.05
C ILE A 99 -9.21 -38.42 -1.14
N PRO A 100 -9.57 -38.12 -2.40
CA PRO A 100 -8.84 -38.65 -3.56
C PRO A 100 -7.37 -38.20 -3.54
N GLU A 101 -6.43 -39.10 -3.82
CA GLU A 101 -4.98 -38.79 -3.80
C GLU A 101 -4.62 -37.64 -4.75
N ASP A 102 -5.20 -37.62 -5.94
CA ASP A 102 -4.98 -36.60 -6.97
C ASP A 102 -5.50 -35.22 -6.56
N GLU A 103 -6.53 -35.15 -5.71
CA GLU A 103 -7.08 -33.89 -5.21
C GLU A 103 -6.45 -33.42 -3.89
N PHE A 104 -5.65 -34.26 -3.22
CA PHE A 104 -5.11 -33.95 -1.89
C PHE A 104 -4.25 -32.68 -1.90
N GLU A 105 -3.29 -32.60 -2.82
CA GLU A 105 -2.38 -31.45 -2.93
C GLU A 105 -3.15 -30.17 -3.32
N GLU A 106 -4.12 -30.28 -4.23
CA GLU A 106 -4.98 -29.16 -4.62
C GLU A 106 -5.77 -28.61 -3.41
N PHE A 107 -6.29 -29.51 -2.58
CA PHE A 107 -7.06 -29.11 -1.40
C PHE A 107 -6.19 -28.43 -0.32
N VAL A 108 -4.95 -28.89 -0.11
CA VAL A 108 -3.99 -28.24 0.78
C VAL A 108 -3.63 -26.85 0.26
N ASN A 109 -3.26 -26.73 -1.02
CA ASN A 109 -2.93 -25.46 -1.65
C ASN A 109 -4.10 -24.45 -1.59
N LEU A 110 -5.34 -24.93 -1.71
CA LEU A 110 -6.53 -24.11 -1.59
C LEU A 110 -6.70 -23.55 -0.16
N HIS A 111 -6.41 -24.36 0.86
CA HIS A 111 -6.47 -23.92 2.26
C HIS A 111 -5.33 -22.94 2.60
N ASP A 112 -4.12 -23.18 2.09
CA ASP A 112 -2.98 -22.27 2.26
C ASP A 112 -3.25 -20.90 1.61
N ALA A 113 -3.83 -20.88 0.40
CA ALA A 113 -4.23 -19.65 -0.26
C ALA A 113 -5.32 -18.89 0.51
N TYR A 114 -6.27 -19.61 1.12
CA TYR A 114 -7.30 -19.03 1.97
C TYR A 114 -6.70 -18.40 3.25
N ASN A 115 -5.73 -19.06 3.88
CA ASN A 115 -5.02 -18.51 5.04
C ASN A 115 -4.16 -17.30 4.67
N GLY A 116 -3.57 -17.29 3.47
CA GLY A 116 -2.82 -16.15 2.95
C GLY A 116 -3.64 -14.87 2.76
N VAL A 117 -4.97 -14.97 2.62
CA VAL A 117 -5.89 -13.82 2.52
C VAL A 117 -6.66 -13.52 3.81
N ASP A 118 -6.05 -13.86 4.96
CA ASP A 118 -6.63 -13.67 6.30
C ASP A 118 -7.93 -14.47 6.50
N GLY A 119 -7.86 -15.76 6.18
CA GLY A 119 -8.94 -16.72 6.34
C GLY A 119 -9.46 -16.82 7.79
N ASN A 120 -10.75 -17.12 7.94
CA ASN A 120 -11.36 -17.28 9.27
C ASN A 120 -11.12 -18.67 9.89
N HIS A 121 -11.15 -18.74 11.22
CA HIS A 121 -10.93 -19.97 11.99
C HIS A 121 -11.95 -21.10 11.72
N THR A 122 -13.11 -20.78 11.14
CA THR A 122 -14.13 -21.77 10.77
C THR A 122 -13.66 -22.66 9.61
N GLY A 123 -12.85 -22.12 8.69
CA GLY A 123 -12.24 -22.89 7.60
C GLY A 123 -11.25 -23.93 8.12
N ASP A 124 -10.39 -23.52 9.07
CA ASP A 124 -9.36 -24.39 9.66
C ASP A 124 -9.94 -25.60 10.36
N ALA A 125 -11.03 -25.40 11.11
CA ALA A 125 -11.70 -26.49 11.81
C ALA A 125 -12.26 -27.56 10.84
N LYS A 126 -12.75 -27.14 9.68
CA LYS A 126 -13.26 -28.05 8.64
C LYS A 126 -12.11 -28.75 7.91
N PHE A 127 -11.07 -28.00 7.57
CA PHE A 127 -9.87 -28.54 6.93
C PHE A 127 -9.23 -29.63 7.79
N LYS A 128 -9.05 -29.36 9.09
CA LYS A 128 -8.50 -30.35 10.04
C LYS A 128 -9.31 -31.65 10.07
N LYS A 129 -10.65 -31.56 10.08
CA LYS A 129 -11.51 -32.75 10.03
C LYS A 129 -11.36 -33.54 8.72
N CYS A 130 -11.16 -32.86 7.60
CA CYS A 130 -10.89 -33.54 6.33
C CYS A 130 -9.52 -34.23 6.35
N MET A 131 -8.50 -33.63 6.96
CA MET A 131 -7.16 -34.22 7.09
C MET A 131 -7.12 -35.49 7.95
N GLU A 132 -8.17 -35.75 8.74
CA GLU A 132 -8.32 -37.01 9.50
C GLU A 132 -8.84 -38.16 8.62
N LEU A 133 -9.32 -37.89 7.40
CA LEU A 133 -9.81 -38.90 6.47
C LEU A 133 -8.64 -39.62 5.76
N PRO A 134 -8.81 -40.90 5.41
CA PRO A 134 -7.83 -41.61 4.59
C PRO A 134 -7.74 -41.00 3.20
N VAL A 135 -6.53 -40.99 2.64
CA VAL A 135 -6.29 -40.62 1.23
C VAL A 135 -6.27 -41.90 0.42
N LEU A 136 -7.10 -41.98 -0.62
CA LEU A 136 -7.28 -43.19 -1.44
C LEU A 136 -7.18 -42.85 -2.94
N VAL A 137 -6.66 -43.80 -3.72
CA VAL A 137 -6.67 -43.73 -5.19
C VAL A 137 -8.03 -44.23 -5.67
N GLU A 138 -8.75 -43.43 -6.45
CA GLU A 138 -10.10 -43.82 -6.91
C GLU A 138 -10.08 -45.06 -7.82
N GLU A 139 -8.97 -45.30 -8.53
CA GLU A 139 -8.77 -46.48 -9.39
C GLU A 139 -8.77 -47.80 -8.62
N ASP A 140 -8.27 -47.81 -7.38
CA ASP A 140 -8.21 -48.99 -6.52
C ASP A 140 -9.59 -49.38 -5.97
N LEU A 141 -10.48 -48.40 -5.81
CA LEU A 141 -11.85 -48.62 -5.30
C LEU A 141 -12.76 -49.31 -6.33
N ILE A 142 -12.58 -49.00 -7.61
CA ILE A 142 -13.34 -49.61 -8.72
C ILE A 142 -13.00 -51.10 -8.86
N GLY A 143 -11.76 -51.49 -8.54
CA GLY A 143 -11.31 -52.89 -8.59
C GLY A 143 -11.89 -53.79 -7.49
N GLU A 144 -12.32 -53.23 -6.36
CA GLU A 144 -12.94 -53.99 -5.26
C GLU A 144 -14.44 -54.23 -5.47
N GLU A 145 -15.19 -53.29 -6.07
CA GLU A 145 -16.62 -53.50 -6.37
C GLU A 145 -16.82 -54.60 -7.42
N VAL A 146 -15.94 -54.71 -8.42
CA VAL A 146 -16.03 -55.73 -9.49
C VAL A 146 -15.65 -57.15 -9.01
N LYS A 147 -14.95 -57.28 -7.88
CA LYS A 147 -14.61 -58.60 -7.29
C LYS A 147 -15.69 -59.14 -6.34
N ASN A 148 -16.68 -58.32 -5.98
CA ASN A 148 -17.73 -58.67 -5.04
C ASN A 148 -19.11 -58.89 -5.70
N GLU A 149 -19.19 -58.88 -7.04
CA GLU A 149 -20.28 -59.43 -7.85
C GLU A 149 -19.94 -60.83 -8.40
#